data_AF-A0A842Q0B5-F1
#
_entry.id   AF-A0A842Q0B5-F1
#
_cell.length_a   1.000
_cell.length_b   1.000
_cell.length_c   1.000
_cell.angle_alpha   90.00
_cell.angle_beta   90.00
_cell.angle_gamma   90.00
#
_symmetry.space_group_name_H-M   'P 1'
#
loop_
_entity.id
_entity.type
_entity.pdbx_description
1 polymer ?
#
loop_
_entity_poly.entity_id
_entity_poly.type
_entity_poly.pdbx_seq_one_letter_code
_entity_poly.pdbx_strand_id
1 'polypeptide(L)'
;MGYEHIVHLNLTDRHSLPVWTDYQAQSMYRDNNTKILDIFIEVVNSQTQFNGNGTINAIPIIVYHNVDHENNSPNISPDWLDSSTIDVNLFDSEMKYLYDNEFQVLTMSDLGYNQTSNKLYIKNNADDNFDK
;
A
#
# COMPACT_ATOMS: atom_id res chain seq x y z
N MET A 1 16.98 13.75 6.94
CA MET A 1 16.33 13.10 8.08
C MET A 1 15.47 12.01 7.48
N GLY A 2 15.78 10.75 7.79
CA GLY A 2 15.26 9.57 7.07
C GLY A 2 13.82 9.24 7.44
N TYR A 3 13.08 8.70 6.48
CA TYR A 3 11.76 8.12 6.66
C TYR A 3 11.95 6.74 7.26
N GLU A 4 11.84 6.64 8.58
CA GLU A 4 11.88 5.36 9.28
C GLU A 4 10.44 4.90 9.52
N HIS A 5 9.91 4.07 8.61
CA HIS A 5 8.69 3.28 8.87
C HIS A 5 9.05 1.81 9.04
N ILE A 6 9.98 1.53 9.96
CA ILE A 6 10.06 0.20 10.55
C ILE A 6 8.98 0.15 11.63
N VAL A 7 7.83 -0.43 11.28
CA VAL A 7 6.76 -0.68 12.25
C VAL A 7 7.27 -1.70 13.28
N HIS A 8 7.66 -1.23 14.46
CA HIS A 8 7.96 -2.10 15.60
C HIS A 8 6.65 -2.62 16.22
N LEU A 9 6.27 -3.84 15.87
CA LEU A 9 5.08 -4.51 16.41
C LEU A 9 5.38 -5.12 17.79
N ASN A 10 4.53 -4.82 18.77
CA ASN A 10 4.53 -5.43 20.09
C ASN A 10 3.41 -6.49 20.23
N LEU A 11 3.32 -7.15 21.39
CA LEU A 11 2.34 -8.21 21.64
C LEU A 11 0.87 -7.77 21.44
N THR A 12 0.59 -6.48 21.66
CA THR A 12 -0.73 -5.86 21.43
C THR A 12 -1.03 -5.64 19.95
N ASP A 13 -0.03 -5.54 19.09
CA ASP A 13 -0.18 -5.27 17.66
C ASP A 13 -0.39 -6.54 16.83
N ARG A 14 -0.45 -7.71 17.49
CA ARG A 14 -0.72 -9.01 16.84
C ARG A 14 -2.04 -9.08 16.07
N HIS A 15 -2.96 -8.16 16.35
CA HIS A 15 -4.25 -8.02 15.68
C HIS A 15 -4.33 -6.78 14.78
N SER A 16 -3.26 -5.98 14.73
CA SER A 16 -3.17 -4.81 13.89
C SER A 16 -2.76 -5.22 12.47
N LEU A 17 -3.35 -4.58 11.47
CA LEU A 17 -2.90 -4.66 10.09
C LEU A 17 -2.07 -3.41 9.81
N PRO A 18 -0.73 -3.48 9.81
CA PRO A 18 0.08 -2.33 9.43
C PRO A 18 -0.18 -2.01 7.95
N VAL A 19 -0.50 -0.75 7.68
CA VAL A 19 -0.74 -0.23 6.34
C VAL A 19 0.12 1.00 6.12
N TRP A 20 0.45 1.28 4.87
CA TRP A 20 1.02 2.57 4.50
C TRP A 20 -0.08 3.46 3.93
N THR A 21 -0.11 4.69 4.42
CA THR A 21 -0.93 5.78 3.89
C THR A 21 0.01 6.90 3.45
N ASP A 22 -0.29 7.53 2.33
CA ASP A 22 0.44 8.70 1.86
C ASP A 22 0.32 9.91 2.79
N TYR A 23 -0.66 9.95 3.70
CA TYR A 23 -0.96 11.08 4.59
C TYR A 23 0.24 11.77 5.22
N GLN A 24 1.18 11.01 5.80
CA GLN A 24 2.36 11.60 6.43
C GLN A 24 3.32 12.18 5.39
N ALA A 25 3.49 11.51 4.25
CA ALA A 25 4.32 12.00 3.15
C ALA A 25 3.69 13.26 2.54
N GLN A 26 2.38 13.28 2.30
CA GLN A 26 1.62 14.45 1.87
C GLN A 26 1.74 15.61 2.87
N SER A 27 1.58 15.35 4.16
CA SER A 27 1.70 16.40 5.18
C SER A 27 3.11 17.01 5.24
N MET A 28 4.16 16.21 5.01
CA MET A 28 5.55 16.65 5.08
C MET A 28 6.06 17.28 3.79
N TYR A 29 5.57 16.80 2.65
CA TYR A 29 6.11 17.15 1.34
C TYR A 29 5.16 17.86 0.40
N ARG A 30 3.85 17.88 0.73
CA ARG A 30 2.74 18.53 0.03
C ARG A 30 2.88 18.45 -1.49
N ASP A 31 3.61 19.39 -2.08
CA ASP A 31 3.74 19.57 -3.53
C ASP A 31 4.96 18.84 -4.15
N ASN A 32 5.70 18.04 -3.37
CA ASN A 32 6.88 17.31 -3.86
C ASN A 32 6.55 15.86 -4.21
N ASN A 33 5.82 15.69 -5.31
CA ASN A 33 5.39 14.39 -5.82
C ASN A 33 6.56 13.44 -6.07
N THR A 34 7.73 13.95 -6.49
CA THR A 34 8.92 13.10 -6.68
C THR A 34 9.36 12.44 -5.38
N LYS A 35 9.41 13.18 -4.26
CA LYS A 35 9.79 12.60 -2.97
C LYS A 35 8.76 11.62 -2.42
N ILE A 36 7.48 11.90 -2.64
CA ILE A 36 6.41 11.01 -2.18
C ILE A 36 6.47 9.70 -2.96
N LEU A 37 6.69 9.76 -4.27
CA LEU A 37 6.91 8.59 -5.12
C LEU A 37 8.14 7.78 -4.67
N ASP A 38 9.27 8.43 -4.34
CA ASP A 38 10.46 7.74 -3.85
C ASP A 38 10.18 6.94 -2.56
N ILE A 39 9.37 7.50 -1.66
CA ILE A 39 8.93 6.83 -0.42
C ILE A 39 7.99 5.67 -0.72
N PHE A 40 7.04 5.86 -1.63
CA PHE A 40 6.16 4.79 -2.08
C PHE A 40 6.96 3.60 -2.61
N ILE A 41 7.96 3.87 -3.47
CA ILE A 41 8.88 2.88 -4.04
C ILE A 41 9.64 2.14 -2.92
N GLU A 42 10.17 2.86 -1.95
CA GLU A 42 10.86 2.27 -0.80
C GLU A 42 9.93 1.32 -0.02
N VAL A 43 8.70 1.76 0.25
CA VAL A 43 7.70 0.99 1.00
C VAL A 43 7.33 -0.31 0.30
N VAL A 44 6.96 -0.26 -0.99
CA VAL A 44 6.53 -1.47 -1.71
C VAL A 44 7.69 -2.45 -1.89
N ASN A 45 8.90 -1.95 -2.09
CA ASN A 45 10.09 -2.78 -2.23
C ASN A 45 10.59 -3.35 -0.90
N SER A 46 10.32 -2.70 0.24
CA SER A 46 10.80 -3.16 1.55
C SER A 46 10.29 -4.56 1.93
N GLN A 47 9.18 -5.02 1.33
CA GLN A 47 8.60 -6.33 1.59
C GLN A 47 9.31 -7.47 0.86
N THR A 48 10.10 -7.15 -0.18
CA THR A 48 10.81 -8.14 -1.00
C THR A 48 11.75 -9.01 -0.19
N GLN A 49 12.38 -8.48 0.86
CA GLN A 49 13.27 -9.26 1.74
C GLN A 49 12.58 -10.41 2.48
N PHE A 50 11.24 -10.34 2.64
CA PHE A 50 10.45 -11.39 3.28
C PHE A 50 9.91 -12.41 2.26
N ASN A 51 9.95 -12.08 0.97
CA ASN A 51 9.42 -12.89 -0.12
C ASN A 51 10.57 -13.56 -0.89
N GLY A 52 10.52 -14.87 -1.08
CA GLY A 52 11.62 -15.58 -1.73
C GLY A 52 11.28 -17.03 -2.04
N ASN A 53 12.02 -17.62 -2.99
CA ASN A 53 11.86 -19.01 -3.42
C ASN A 53 10.40 -19.36 -3.80
N GLY A 54 9.70 -18.44 -4.46
CA GLY A 54 8.29 -18.61 -4.86
C GLY A 54 7.28 -18.56 -3.71
N THR A 55 7.71 -18.21 -2.49
CA THR A 55 6.86 -18.07 -1.32
C THR A 55 6.60 -16.59 -1.03
N ILE A 56 5.32 -16.22 -0.86
CA ILE A 56 4.89 -14.88 -0.44
C ILE A 56 4.61 -14.92 1.07
N ASN A 57 5.44 -14.21 1.85
CA ASN A 57 5.26 -14.07 3.30
C ASN A 57 4.82 -12.66 3.72
N ALA A 58 5.00 -11.65 2.86
CA ALA A 58 4.61 -10.28 3.11
C ALA A 58 3.96 -9.64 1.89
N ILE A 59 2.90 -8.87 2.11
CA ILE A 59 2.18 -8.12 1.08
C ILE A 59 2.11 -6.67 1.57
N PRO A 60 2.65 -5.68 0.82
CA PRO A 60 2.45 -4.28 1.18
C PRO A 60 0.96 -3.91 1.03
N ILE A 61 0.36 -3.33 2.07
CA ILE A 61 -1.00 -2.80 2.02
C ILE A 61 -0.93 -1.29 1.92
N ILE A 62 -1.36 -0.77 0.77
CA ILE A 62 -1.37 0.66 0.45
C ILE A 62 -2.80 1.17 0.55
N VAL A 63 -3.00 2.27 1.28
CA VAL A 63 -4.30 2.91 1.49
C VAL A 63 -4.29 4.31 0.93
N TYR A 64 -5.14 4.54 -0.07
CA TYR A 64 -5.46 5.85 -0.61
C TYR A 64 -6.81 6.32 -0.06
N HIS A 65 -6.96 7.62 0.17
CA HIS A 65 -8.23 8.21 0.61
C HIS A 65 -8.95 8.90 -0.54
N ASN A 66 -8.43 10.04 -1.02
CA ASN A 66 -8.96 10.76 -2.18
C ASN A 66 -7.89 10.83 -3.27
N VAL A 67 -8.28 10.59 -4.52
CA VAL A 67 -7.47 10.89 -5.70
C VAL A 67 -8.17 12.02 -6.44
N ASP A 68 -7.50 13.15 -6.57
CA ASP A 68 -8.04 14.30 -7.29
C ASP A 68 -6.95 14.94 -8.13
N HIS A 69 -7.34 15.69 -9.15
CA HIS A 69 -6.41 16.70 -9.67
C HIS A 69 -6.20 17.70 -8.55
N GLU A 70 -4.98 18.16 -8.27
CA GLU A 70 -4.79 19.30 -7.36
C GLU A 70 -5.82 20.39 -7.70
N ASN A 71 -6.88 20.46 -6.89
CA ASN A 71 -7.86 21.50 -6.99
C ASN A 71 -7.08 22.70 -6.49
N ASN A 72 -6.51 23.46 -7.43
CA ASN A 72 -6.06 24.83 -7.29
C ASN A 72 -7.24 25.73 -6.88
N SER A 73 -7.98 25.34 -5.85
CA SER A 73 -8.93 26.18 -5.17
C SER A 73 -8.12 26.87 -4.09
N PRO A 74 -7.77 28.16 -4.26
CA PRO A 74 -7.01 28.94 -3.28
C PRO A 74 -7.82 29.22 -2.00
N ASN A 75 -8.85 28.42 -1.70
CA ASN A 75 -9.82 28.64 -0.64
C ASN A 75 -9.90 27.41 0.28
N ILE A 76 -9.05 27.42 1.30
CA ILE A 76 -9.29 26.85 2.64
C ILE A 76 -9.88 25.43 2.63
N SER A 77 -9.20 24.46 2.02
CA SER A 77 -9.40 23.06 2.42
C SER A 77 -8.78 22.86 3.80
N PRO A 78 -9.46 22.21 4.77
CA PRO A 78 -8.85 21.92 6.05
C PRO A 78 -7.64 20.97 5.86
N ASP A 79 -6.57 21.13 6.63
CA ASP A 79 -5.30 20.41 6.46
C ASP A 79 -5.45 18.87 6.34
N TRP A 80 -6.47 18.29 6.98
CA TRP A 80 -6.75 16.86 6.91
C TRP A 80 -7.27 16.41 5.53
N LEU A 81 -7.99 17.28 4.81
CA LEU A 81 -8.48 17.00 3.45
C LEU A 81 -7.33 17.10 2.44
N ASP A 82 -6.49 18.11 2.60
CA ASP A 82 -5.30 18.32 1.78
C ASP A 82 -4.29 17.17 1.96
N SER A 83 -3.99 16.80 3.20
CA SER A 83 -3.08 15.69 3.50
C SER A 83 -3.66 14.31 3.19
N SER A 84 -4.96 14.17 2.88
CA SER A 84 -5.58 12.91 2.48
C SER A 84 -5.94 12.85 0.99
N THR A 85 -5.50 13.83 0.21
CA THR A 85 -5.73 13.87 -1.24
C THR A 85 -4.41 13.73 -1.97
N ILE A 86 -4.31 12.71 -2.84
CA ILE A 86 -3.17 12.52 -3.73
C ILE A 86 -3.45 13.17 -5.08
N ASP A 87 -2.45 13.87 -5.63
CA ASP A 87 -2.51 14.36 -7.02
C ASP A 87 -2.62 13.18 -7.99
N VAL A 88 -3.51 13.29 -8.96
CA VAL A 88 -3.76 12.23 -9.94
C VAL A 88 -2.51 11.83 -10.73
N ASN A 89 -1.57 12.74 -10.99
CA ASN A 89 -0.34 12.40 -11.73
C ASN A 89 0.65 11.64 -10.84
N LEU A 90 0.66 11.93 -9.54
CA LEU A 90 1.41 11.14 -8.56
C LEU A 90 0.81 9.74 -8.46
N PHE A 91 -0.51 9.62 -8.32
CA PHE A 91 -1.20 8.33 -8.31
C PHE A 91 -0.92 7.52 -9.59
N ASP A 92 -1.00 8.14 -10.77
CA ASP A 92 -0.66 7.50 -12.05
C ASP A 92 0.80 7.00 -12.07
N SER A 93 1.73 7.80 -11.54
CA SER A 93 3.14 7.43 -11.44
C SER A 93 3.37 6.25 -10.50
N GLU A 94 2.68 6.19 -9.36
CA GLU A 94 2.74 5.06 -8.42
C GLU A 94 2.18 3.78 -9.07
N MET A 95 1.02 3.87 -9.73
CA MET A 95 0.42 2.73 -10.43
C MET A 95 1.29 2.25 -11.59
N LYS A 96 1.88 3.19 -12.34
CA LYS A 96 2.82 2.89 -13.41
C LYS A 96 4.07 2.18 -12.89
N TYR A 97 4.60 2.62 -11.74
CA TYR A 97 5.74 1.94 -11.12
C TYR A 97 5.42 0.48 -10.77
N LEU A 98 4.26 0.22 -10.16
CA LEU A 98 3.81 -1.15 -9.86
C LEU A 98 3.71 -1.99 -11.14
N TYR A 99 3.09 -1.44 -12.18
CA TYR A 99 2.92 -2.13 -13.46
C TYR A 99 4.26 -2.43 -14.16
N ASP A 100 5.12 -1.43 -14.30
CA ASP A 100 6.41 -1.55 -15.00
C ASP A 100 7.38 -2.51 -14.28
N ASN A 101 7.23 -2.69 -12.96
CA ASN A 101 8.06 -3.57 -12.14
C ASN A 101 7.37 -4.89 -11.79
N GLU A 102 6.35 -5.29 -12.56
CA GLU A 102 5.70 -6.60 -12.50
C GLU A 102 5.07 -6.93 -11.13
N PHE A 103 4.67 -5.91 -10.36
CA PHE A 103 3.89 -6.15 -9.15
C PHE A 103 2.50 -6.70 -9.51
N GLN A 104 2.09 -7.75 -8.81
CA GLN A 104 0.72 -8.23 -8.87
C GLN A 104 -0.14 -7.48 -7.86
N VAL A 105 -1.11 -6.70 -8.36
CA VAL A 105 -2.12 -6.06 -7.51
C VAL A 105 -3.20 -7.09 -7.17
N LEU A 106 -3.40 -7.33 -5.88
CA LEU A 106 -4.39 -8.27 -5.36
C LEU A 106 -5.67 -7.54 -4.98
N THR A 107 -6.80 -8.15 -5.35
CA THR A 107 -8.12 -7.76 -4.89
C THR A 107 -8.53 -8.61 -3.68
N MET A 108 -9.55 -8.17 -2.93
CA MET A 108 -10.12 -8.99 -1.85
C MET A 108 -10.65 -10.34 -2.36
N SER A 109 -11.07 -10.44 -3.64
CA SER A 109 -11.47 -11.71 -4.25
C SER A 109 -10.33 -12.70 -4.40
N ASP A 110 -9.09 -12.23 -4.51
CA ASP A 110 -7.89 -13.06 -4.60
C ASP A 110 -7.45 -13.59 -3.22
N LEU A 111 -8.08 -13.12 -2.13
CA LEU A 111 -7.78 -13.54 -0.76
C LEU A 111 -8.83 -14.52 -0.22
N GLY A 112 -8.37 -15.54 0.48
CA GLY A 112 -9.19 -16.51 1.22
C GLY A 112 -8.81 -16.56 2.69
N TYR A 113 -9.70 -17.11 3.52
CA TYR A 113 -9.44 -17.36 4.93
C TYR A 113 -9.65 -18.84 5.26
N ASN A 114 -8.62 -19.49 5.82
CA ASN A 114 -8.71 -20.86 6.29
C ASN A 114 -9.13 -20.87 7.76
N GLN A 115 -10.33 -21.35 8.05
CA GLN A 115 -10.90 -21.38 9.41
C GLN A 115 -10.21 -22.41 10.33
N THR A 116 -9.60 -23.46 9.79
CA THR A 116 -8.90 -24.48 10.59
C THR A 116 -7.56 -23.96 11.08
N SER A 117 -6.79 -23.30 10.22
CA SER A 117 -5.47 -22.76 10.56
C SER A 117 -5.52 -21.31 11.07
N ASN A 118 -6.67 -20.64 10.95
CA ASN A 118 -6.88 -19.21 11.23
C ASN A 118 -5.90 -18.30 10.48
N LYS A 119 -5.69 -18.56 9.18
CA LYS A 119 -4.75 -17.83 8.33
C LYS A 119 -5.41 -17.34 7.04
N LEU A 120 -5.03 -16.13 6.63
CA LEU A 120 -5.27 -15.63 5.27
C LEU A 120 -4.34 -16.34 4.29
N TYR A 121 -4.81 -16.53 3.06
CA TYR A 121 -4.02 -17.08 1.96
C TYR A 121 -4.42 -16.41 0.65
N ILE A 122 -3.50 -16.39 -0.32
CA ILE A 122 -3.79 -15.98 -1.69
C ILE A 122 -4.40 -17.19 -2.40
N LYS A 123 -5.57 -17.02 -3.00
CA LYS A 123 -6.21 -18.06 -3.80
C LYS A 123 -5.38 -18.27 -5.07
N ASN A 124 -5.06 -19.52 -5.37
CA ASN A 124 -4.56 -19.87 -6.68
C ASN A 124 -5.76 -20.07 -7.60
N ASN A 125 -5.85 -19.31 -8.70
CA ASN A 125 -6.87 -19.54 -9.74
C ASN A 125 -6.80 -20.95 -10.38
N ALA A 126 -5.78 -21.75 -10.04
CA ALA A 126 -5.61 -23.13 -10.48
C ALA A 126 -6.22 -24.19 -9.53
N ASP A 127 -6.61 -23.80 -8.30
CA ASP A 127 -7.04 -24.74 -7.25
C ASP A 127 -8.56 -24.70 -6.96
N ASP A 128 -9.37 -24.07 -7.82
CA ASP A 128 -10.84 -24.13 -7.78
C ASP A 128 -11.42 -25.51 -8.22
N ASN A 129 -10.62 -26.57 -8.09
CA ASN A 129 -11.05 -27.97 -8.12
C ASN A 129 -10.78 -28.61 -6.75
N PHE A 130 -11.42 -28.09 -5.70
CA PHE A 130 -11.71 -28.91 -4.53
C PHE A 130 -12.93 -29.77 -4.86
N ASP A 131 -12.65 -31.00 -5.28
CA ASP A 131 -13.50 -32.18 -5.43
C ASP A 131 -15.03 -32.03 -5.25
N LYS A 132 -15.75 -32.41 -6.31
CA LYS A 132 -17.10 -33.01 -6.20
C LYS A 132 -17.01 -34.47 -5.73
#